data_AF-A0A1V3PBN4-F1
#
_entry.id   AF-A0A1V3PBN4-F1
#
_cell.length_a   1.000
_cell.length_b   1.000
_cell.length_c   1.000
_cell.angle_alpha   90.00
_cell.angle_beta   90.00
_cell.angle_gamma   90.00
#
_symmetry.space_group_name_H-M   'P 1'
#
loop_
_entity.id
_entity.type
_entity.pdbx_description
1 polymer ?
#
loop_
_entity_poly.entity_id
_entity_poly.type
_entity_poly.pdbx_seq_one_letter_code
_entity_poly.pdbx_strand_id
1 'polypeptide(L)'
;MAGCASVPPPNEAMNLAQSQLQAARDAGAADYDPVDLGFAQDKFQQAQGAMAARKYAQAADLAAESRADADLARVKANLGAARAKIQSKMNANAELREQGAQAAAAAAAEFAKPLPMPATAGSAPAPAGAGALPPAAPLEDMPAPSASVLSAPPSGQGFQSVPAQPSSSGAQGSNATQGFQPVGGQP
;
A
#
# COMPACT_ATOMS: atom_id res chain seq x y z
N MET A 1 6.07 -53.78 22.63
CA MET A 1 7.18 -53.09 21.92
C MET A 1 6.77 -52.93 20.47
N ALA A 2 6.23 -51.77 20.09
CA ALA A 2 5.87 -51.49 18.70
C ALA A 2 7.16 -51.19 17.93
N GLY A 3 7.40 -51.95 16.86
CA GLY A 3 8.63 -51.83 16.07
C GLY A 3 8.77 -50.45 15.47
N CYS A 4 9.96 -49.84 15.63
CA CYS A 4 10.43 -48.83 14.70
C CYS A 4 10.84 -49.53 13.39
N ALA A 5 9.84 -50.08 12.69
CA ALA A 5 9.98 -50.40 11.28
C ALA A 5 10.26 -49.08 10.57
N SER A 6 11.47 -48.93 10.04
CA SER A 6 11.94 -47.91 9.10
C SER A 6 11.17 -46.59 9.09
N VAL A 7 11.76 -45.53 9.65
CA VAL A 7 11.19 -44.16 9.58
C VAL A 7 10.80 -43.87 8.12
N PRO A 8 9.51 -43.63 7.81
CA PRO A 8 9.10 -43.34 6.46
C PRO A 8 9.66 -41.98 5.99
N PRO A 9 9.82 -41.79 4.68
CA PRO A 9 10.26 -40.50 4.14
C PRO A 9 9.35 -39.33 4.61
N PRO A 10 9.91 -38.22 5.14
CA PRO A 10 9.15 -37.09 5.66
C PRO A 10 8.68 -36.12 4.56
N ASN A 11 7.92 -36.61 3.57
CA ASN A 11 7.44 -35.79 2.44
C ASN A 11 6.59 -34.60 2.89
N GLU A 12 5.76 -34.76 3.91
CA GLU A 12 4.91 -33.70 4.42
C GLU A 12 5.76 -32.54 4.98
N ALA A 13 6.72 -32.84 5.87
CA ALA A 13 7.62 -31.84 6.44
C ALA A 13 8.42 -31.10 5.35
N MET A 14 8.90 -31.82 4.34
CA MET A 14 9.60 -31.22 3.19
C MET A 14 8.69 -30.26 2.40
N ASN A 15 7.45 -30.65 2.14
CA ASN A 15 6.50 -29.79 1.43
C ASN A 15 6.13 -28.54 2.24
N LEU A 16 5.95 -28.66 3.56
CA LEU A 16 5.67 -27.51 4.43
C LEU A 16 6.86 -26.56 4.55
N ALA A 17 8.09 -27.08 4.59
CA ALA A 17 9.29 -26.25 4.57
C ALA A 17 9.42 -25.51 3.23
N GLN A 18 9.16 -26.19 2.10
CA GLN A 18 9.18 -25.56 0.79
C GLN A 18 8.12 -24.46 0.64
N SER A 19 6.88 -24.70 1.11
CA SER A 19 5.82 -23.68 1.04
C SER A 19 6.14 -22.47 1.91
N GLN A 20 6.71 -22.67 3.10
CA GLN A 20 7.13 -21.54 3.95
C GLN A 20 8.31 -20.76 3.37
N LEU A 21 9.25 -21.43 2.71
CA LEU A 21 10.32 -20.76 1.97
C LEU A 21 9.77 -19.89 0.84
N GLN A 22 8.73 -20.33 0.12
CA GLN A 22 8.04 -19.50 -0.87
C GLN A 22 7.36 -18.30 -0.19
N ALA A 23 6.57 -18.54 0.87
CA ALA A 23 5.87 -17.48 1.58
C ALA A 23 6.83 -16.41 2.17
N ALA A 24 8.03 -16.81 2.61
CA ALA A 24 9.06 -15.88 3.05
C ALA A 24 9.61 -15.03 1.90
N ARG A 25 9.86 -15.64 0.73
CA ARG A 25 10.29 -14.92 -0.48
C ARG A 25 9.23 -13.95 -0.96
N ASP A 26 7.97 -14.38 -1.01
CA ASP A 26 6.83 -13.54 -1.41
C ASP A 26 6.63 -12.34 -0.49
N ALA A 27 6.95 -12.49 0.80
CA ALA A 27 6.93 -11.40 1.78
C ALA A 27 8.13 -10.42 1.65
N GLY A 28 9.05 -10.65 0.70
CA GLY A 28 10.23 -9.80 0.53
C GLY A 28 11.32 -10.05 1.57
N ALA A 29 11.42 -11.26 2.13
CA ALA A 29 12.45 -11.56 3.13
C ALA A 29 13.88 -11.40 2.61
N ALA A 30 14.12 -11.46 1.30
CA ALA A 30 15.44 -11.17 0.73
C ALA A 30 15.90 -9.73 1.01
N ASP A 31 14.97 -8.77 1.06
CA ASP A 31 15.26 -7.35 1.27
C ASP A 31 15.27 -6.97 2.75
N TYR A 32 14.35 -7.56 3.53
CA TYR A 32 14.10 -7.14 4.91
C TYR A 32 14.68 -8.09 5.97
N ASP A 33 14.94 -9.35 5.63
CA ASP A 33 15.56 -10.33 6.54
C ASP A 33 16.37 -11.44 5.82
N PRO A 34 17.46 -11.06 5.12
CA PRO A 34 18.23 -11.98 4.29
C PRO A 34 18.94 -13.08 5.10
N VAL A 35 19.22 -12.82 6.39
CA VAL A 35 19.98 -13.74 7.24
C VAL A 35 19.15 -14.98 7.57
N ASP A 36 17.93 -14.80 8.10
CA ASP A 36 17.07 -15.92 8.45
C ASP A 36 16.55 -16.66 7.22
N LEU A 37 16.30 -15.92 6.12
CA LEU A 37 15.98 -16.53 4.84
C LEU A 37 17.12 -17.42 4.31
N GLY A 38 18.38 -17.00 4.49
CA GLY A 38 19.56 -17.79 4.15
C GLY A 38 19.64 -19.08 4.98
N PHE A 39 19.51 -18.99 6.31
CA PHE A 39 19.49 -20.17 7.18
C PHE A 39 18.39 -21.15 6.82
N ALA A 40 17.18 -20.66 6.52
CA ALA A 40 16.07 -21.50 6.08
C ALA A 40 16.40 -22.26 4.79
N GLN A 41 17.04 -21.59 3.82
CA GLN A 41 17.43 -22.20 2.55
C GLN A 41 18.53 -23.25 2.74
N ASP A 42 19.55 -22.93 3.51
CA ASP A 42 20.68 -23.83 3.78
C ASP A 42 20.21 -25.11 4.51
N LYS A 43 19.34 -24.97 5.51
CA LYS A 43 18.76 -26.13 6.22
C LYS A 43 17.85 -26.95 5.31
N PHE A 44 17.09 -26.33 4.41
CA PHE A 44 16.28 -27.06 3.44
C PHE A 44 17.15 -27.84 2.44
N GLN A 45 18.28 -27.30 2.01
CA GLN A 45 19.24 -28.02 1.17
C GLN A 45 19.86 -29.20 1.92
N GLN A 46 20.22 -29.01 3.19
CA GLN A 46 20.69 -30.11 4.03
C GLN A 46 19.62 -31.19 4.23
N ALA A 47 18.35 -30.80 4.40
CA ALA A 47 17.21 -31.72 4.49
C ALA A 47 17.06 -32.54 3.21
N GLN A 48 17.17 -31.91 2.03
CA GLN A 48 17.19 -32.61 0.74
C GLN A 48 18.36 -33.60 0.63
N GLY A 49 19.55 -33.21 1.09
CA GLY A 49 20.71 -34.11 1.16
C GLY A 49 20.48 -35.30 2.09
N ALA A 50 19.88 -35.08 3.27
CA ALA A 50 19.52 -36.14 4.21
C ALA A 50 18.44 -37.07 3.63
N MET A 51 17.45 -36.55 2.90
CA MET A 51 16.46 -37.34 2.15
C MET A 51 17.14 -38.25 1.12
N ALA A 52 18.07 -37.71 0.33
CA ALA A 52 18.82 -38.48 -0.67
C ALA A 52 19.68 -39.58 -0.02
N ALA A 53 20.25 -39.30 1.15
CA ALA A 53 20.99 -40.26 1.96
C ALA A 53 20.11 -41.23 2.76
N ARG A 54 18.77 -41.17 2.61
CA ARG A 54 17.77 -41.96 3.36
C ARG A 54 17.84 -41.78 4.89
N LYS A 55 18.40 -40.66 5.35
CA LYS A 55 18.44 -40.25 6.77
C LYS A 55 17.16 -39.51 7.14
N TYR A 56 16.04 -40.23 7.12
CA TYR A 56 14.70 -39.63 7.18
C TYR A 56 14.40 -38.85 8.46
N ALA A 57 14.88 -39.30 9.62
CA ALA A 57 14.73 -38.55 10.87
C ALA A 57 15.46 -37.20 10.80
N GLN A 58 16.73 -37.22 10.39
CA GLN A 58 17.52 -36.00 10.22
C GLN A 58 16.91 -35.05 9.18
N ALA A 59 16.37 -35.59 8.08
CA ALA A 59 15.66 -34.80 7.08
C ALA A 59 14.42 -34.11 7.64
N ALA A 60 13.65 -34.80 8.49
CA ALA A 60 12.47 -34.23 9.13
C ALA A 60 12.84 -33.08 10.09
N ASP A 61 13.88 -33.27 10.90
CA ASP A 61 14.37 -32.25 11.84
C ASP A 61 14.85 -31.00 11.08
N LEU A 62 15.71 -31.18 10.07
CA LEU A 62 16.23 -30.08 9.24
C LEU A 62 15.12 -29.35 8.48
N ALA A 63 14.11 -30.07 7.99
CA ALA A 63 12.95 -29.46 7.34
C ALA A 63 12.10 -28.64 8.33
N ALA A 64 11.89 -29.14 9.56
CA ALA A 64 11.17 -28.41 10.59
C ALA A 64 11.91 -27.14 11.02
N GLU A 65 13.23 -27.21 11.19
CA GLU A 65 14.05 -26.04 11.47
C GLU A 65 14.02 -25.03 10.31
N SER A 66 14.19 -25.49 9.08
CA SER A 66 14.09 -24.65 7.88
C SER A 66 12.73 -23.92 7.81
N ARG A 67 11.64 -24.63 8.12
CA ARG A 67 10.30 -24.06 8.17
C ARG A 67 10.19 -22.96 9.23
N ALA A 68 10.75 -23.17 10.41
CA ALA A 68 10.73 -22.20 11.50
C ALA A 68 11.54 -20.94 11.14
N ASP A 69 12.73 -21.10 10.58
CA ASP A 69 13.57 -20.00 10.10
C ASP A 69 12.86 -19.22 8.97
N ALA A 70 12.21 -19.91 8.04
CA ALA A 70 11.45 -19.28 6.96
C ALA A 70 10.25 -18.47 7.51
N ASP A 71 9.54 -18.97 8.52
CA ASP A 71 8.44 -18.24 9.13
C ASP A 71 8.93 -17.00 9.90
N LEU A 72 10.05 -17.12 10.62
CA LEU A 72 10.72 -16.00 11.27
C LEU A 72 11.07 -14.92 10.24
N ALA A 73 11.70 -15.32 9.13
CA ALA A 73 12.08 -14.44 8.03
C ALA A 73 10.87 -13.72 7.43
N ARG A 74 9.79 -14.46 7.18
CA ARG A 74 8.52 -13.92 6.66
C ARG A 74 7.93 -12.87 7.60
N VAL A 75 7.88 -13.15 8.90
CA VAL A 75 7.29 -12.23 9.89
C VAL A 75 8.13 -10.96 10.01
N LYS A 76 9.46 -11.09 10.07
CA LYS A 76 10.38 -9.95 10.09
C LYS A 76 10.31 -9.13 8.81
N ALA A 77 10.15 -9.78 7.66
CA ALA A 77 9.98 -9.10 6.38
C ALA A 77 8.71 -8.26 6.32
N ASN A 78 7.58 -8.84 6.73
CA ASN A 78 6.32 -8.11 6.84
C ASN A 78 6.42 -6.91 7.79
N LEU A 79 7.14 -7.07 8.91
CA LEU A 79 7.40 -5.98 9.85
C LEU A 79 8.26 -4.86 9.22
N GLY A 80 9.32 -5.23 8.50
CA GLY A 80 10.17 -4.29 7.76
C GLY A 80 9.38 -3.50 6.72
N ALA A 81 8.60 -4.20 5.89
CA ALA A 81 7.72 -3.59 4.90
C ALA A 81 6.67 -2.66 5.52
N ALA A 82 6.05 -3.06 6.64
CA ALA A 82 5.09 -2.23 7.35
C ALA A 82 5.73 -0.94 7.88
N ARG A 83 6.93 -1.02 8.47
CA ARG A 83 7.69 0.15 8.94
C ARG A 83 8.04 1.09 7.79
N ALA A 84 8.52 0.57 6.66
CA ALA A 84 8.82 1.37 5.48
C ALA A 84 7.56 2.10 4.95
N LYS A 85 6.42 1.41 4.92
CA LYS A 85 5.13 1.98 4.52
C LYS A 85 4.66 3.08 5.46
N ILE A 86 4.84 2.89 6.77
CA ILE A 86 4.51 3.92 7.78
C ILE A 86 5.38 5.16 7.55
N GLN A 87 6.69 4.99 7.38
CA GLN A 87 7.60 6.11 7.15
C GLN A 87 7.26 6.88 5.88
N SER A 88 6.98 6.16 4.78
CA SER A 88 6.54 6.78 3.52
C SER A 88 5.27 7.62 3.70
N LYS A 89 4.28 7.09 4.42
CA LYS A 89 3.04 7.83 4.71
C LYS A 89 3.28 9.03 5.61
N MET A 90 4.17 8.94 6.60
CA MET A 90 4.51 10.07 7.46
C MET A 90 5.16 11.20 6.65
N ASN A 91 6.11 10.87 5.77
CA ASN A 91 6.76 11.84 4.90
C ASN A 91 5.74 12.51 3.96
N ALA A 92 4.87 11.72 3.33
CA ALA A 92 3.82 12.25 2.46
C ALA A 92 2.83 13.18 3.19
N ASN A 93 2.48 12.84 4.44
CA ASN A 93 1.64 13.71 5.26
C ASN A 93 2.36 15.01 5.65
N ALA A 94 3.64 14.95 5.99
CA ALA A 94 4.43 16.14 6.30
C ALA A 94 4.49 17.08 5.11
N GLU A 95 4.80 16.55 3.93
CA GLU A 95 4.84 17.31 2.68
C GLU A 95 3.50 17.96 2.36
N LEU A 96 2.39 17.23 2.50
CA LEU A 96 1.05 17.78 2.27
C LEU A 96 0.73 18.95 3.21
N ARG A 97 1.19 18.90 4.47
CA ARG A 97 0.99 19.99 5.43
C ARG A 97 1.81 21.21 5.09
N GLU A 98 3.03 21.03 4.61
CA GLU A 98 3.87 22.12 4.13
C GLU A 98 3.26 22.79 2.89
N GLN A 99 2.79 22.00 1.92
CA GLN A 99 2.09 22.50 0.74
C GLN A 99 0.84 23.29 1.13
N GLY A 100 0.04 22.79 2.08
CA GLY A 100 -1.13 23.49 2.60
C GLY A 100 -0.77 24.82 3.28
N ALA A 101 0.30 24.85 4.08
CA ALA A 101 0.78 26.08 4.73
C ALA A 101 1.29 27.11 3.71
N GLN A 102 2.01 26.67 2.67
CA GLN A 102 2.49 27.54 1.59
C GLN A 102 1.32 28.10 0.76
N ALA A 103 0.32 27.27 0.44
CA ALA A 103 -0.89 27.72 -0.25
C ALA A 103 -1.66 28.75 0.59
N ALA A 104 -1.80 28.53 1.89
CA ALA A 104 -2.43 29.47 2.80
C ALA A 104 -1.64 30.79 2.91
N ALA A 105 -0.30 30.73 2.98
CA ALA A 105 0.55 31.91 3.03
C ALA A 105 0.52 32.70 1.70
N ALA A 106 0.51 32.02 0.55
CA ALA A 106 0.39 32.64 -0.76
C ALA A 106 -0.97 33.34 -0.93
N ALA A 107 -2.06 32.69 -0.50
CA ALA A 107 -3.38 33.30 -0.48
C ALA A 107 -3.40 34.55 0.42
N ALA A 108 -2.86 34.47 1.64
CA ALA A 108 -2.77 35.61 2.55
C ALA A 108 -1.95 36.78 1.97
N ALA A 109 -0.85 36.49 1.27
CA ALA A 109 -0.03 37.51 0.60
C ALA A 109 -0.75 38.16 -0.59
N GLU A 110 -1.61 37.43 -1.29
CA GLU A 110 -2.44 37.98 -2.36
C GLU A 110 -3.48 38.97 -1.81
N PHE A 111 -4.16 38.63 -0.72
CA PHE A 111 -5.11 39.53 -0.04
C PHE A 111 -4.45 40.76 0.59
N ALA A 112 -3.15 40.70 0.88
CA ALA A 112 -2.37 41.83 1.41
C ALA A 112 -1.85 42.80 0.34
N LYS A 113 -2.02 42.51 -0.97
CA LYS A 113 -1.62 43.46 -2.03
C LYS A 113 -2.50 44.71 -1.98
N PRO A 114 -1.91 45.92 -1.92
CA PRO A 114 -2.72 47.14 -1.90
C PRO A 114 -3.48 47.26 -3.23
N LEU A 115 -4.80 47.36 -3.15
CA LEU A 115 -5.62 47.79 -4.28
C LEU A 115 -5.19 49.22 -4.69
N PRO A 116 -5.04 49.52 -5.99
CA PRO A 116 -4.80 50.89 -6.43
C PRO A 116 -5.98 51.76 -5.99
N MET A 117 -5.73 52.65 -5.04
CA MET A 117 -6.73 53.61 -4.56
C MET A 117 -6.99 54.66 -5.66
N PRO A 118 -8.23 54.92 -6.08
CA PRO A 118 -8.52 56.08 -6.90
C PRO A 118 -8.30 57.34 -6.04
N ALA A 119 -7.37 58.18 -6.46
CA ALA A 119 -7.12 59.47 -5.83
C ALA A 119 -8.26 60.45 -6.16
N THR A 120 -9.32 60.44 -5.36
CA THR A 120 -10.22 61.60 -5.24
C THR A 120 -10.44 61.91 -3.77
N ALA A 121 -9.77 62.96 -3.34
CA ALA A 121 -9.85 63.56 -2.01
C ALA A 121 -11.30 63.96 -1.67
N GLY A 122 -11.70 63.70 -0.43
CA GLY A 122 -12.95 64.19 0.14
C GLY A 122 -13.05 63.83 1.62
N SER A 123 -12.81 64.80 2.48
CA SER A 123 -12.76 64.72 3.94
C SER A 123 -14.02 64.11 4.58
N ALA A 124 -13.85 63.14 5.49
CA ALA A 124 -14.87 62.77 6.51
C ALA A 124 -14.21 61.95 7.66
N PRO A 125 -14.78 61.96 8.87
CA PRO A 125 -14.04 62.03 10.14
C PRO A 125 -13.58 60.68 10.71
N ALA A 126 -12.64 60.77 11.66
CA ALA A 126 -12.18 59.65 12.48
C ALA A 126 -13.32 59.04 13.32
N PRO A 127 -13.45 57.70 13.41
CA PRO A 127 -14.25 57.10 14.46
C PRO A 127 -13.44 57.10 15.76
N ALA A 128 -13.92 57.84 16.75
CA ALA A 128 -13.66 57.56 18.14
C ALA A 128 -14.36 56.25 18.51
N GLY A 129 -13.62 55.27 19.03
CA GLY A 129 -14.19 54.00 19.45
C GLY A 129 -13.12 53.01 19.84
N ALA A 130 -12.65 53.10 21.08
CA ALA A 130 -12.04 51.99 21.78
C ALA A 130 -13.09 50.88 21.93
N GLY A 131 -13.16 49.97 20.95
CA GLY A 131 -13.90 48.72 21.02
C GLY A 131 -12.91 47.60 21.22
N ALA A 132 -12.93 46.99 22.40
CA ALA A 132 -12.15 45.82 22.75
C ALA A 132 -12.21 44.74 21.67
N LEU A 133 -11.10 44.01 21.50
CA LEU A 133 -11.05 42.78 20.74
C LEU A 133 -12.28 41.92 21.06
N PRO A 134 -12.96 41.33 20.06
CA PRO A 134 -13.88 40.25 20.37
C PRO A 134 -13.07 39.17 21.11
N PRO A 135 -13.55 38.62 22.24
CA PRO A 135 -12.93 37.42 22.78
C PRO A 135 -12.94 36.37 21.67
N ALA A 136 -11.81 35.68 21.50
CA ALA A 136 -11.75 34.48 20.69
C ALA A 136 -12.98 33.64 21.05
N ALA A 137 -13.84 33.36 20.06
CA ALA A 137 -14.91 32.42 20.25
C ALA A 137 -14.30 31.16 20.91
N PRO A 138 -14.86 30.64 22.01
CA PRO A 138 -14.37 29.39 22.55
C PRO A 138 -14.37 28.39 21.41
N LEU A 139 -13.27 27.64 21.29
CA LEU A 139 -13.19 26.47 20.44
C LEU A 139 -14.34 25.56 20.87
N GLU A 140 -15.49 25.71 20.23
CA GLU A 140 -16.53 24.69 20.26
C GLU A 140 -15.84 23.45 19.74
N ASP A 141 -15.74 22.49 20.65
CA ASP A 141 -15.36 21.11 20.42
C ASP A 141 -16.08 20.65 19.15
N MET A 142 -15.40 20.76 18.01
CA MET A 142 -15.82 20.04 16.82
C MET A 142 -15.71 18.60 17.24
N PRO A 143 -16.82 17.85 17.39
CA PRO A 143 -16.68 16.43 17.58
C PRO A 143 -15.89 15.95 16.37
N ALA A 144 -14.77 15.26 16.62
CA ALA A 144 -14.15 14.44 15.59
C ALA A 144 -15.31 13.71 14.89
N PRO A 145 -15.40 13.70 13.54
CA PRO A 145 -16.41 12.89 12.90
C PRO A 145 -16.22 11.50 13.49
N SER A 146 -17.26 11.02 14.19
CA SER A 146 -17.22 9.75 14.91
C SER A 146 -16.54 8.77 13.99
N ALA A 147 -15.42 8.22 14.48
CA ALA A 147 -14.68 7.17 13.81
C ALA A 147 -15.70 6.34 13.06
N SER A 148 -15.60 6.31 11.72
CA SER A 148 -16.50 5.56 10.88
C SER A 148 -16.61 4.18 11.50
N VAL A 149 -17.70 3.96 12.21
CA VAL A 149 -18.06 2.66 12.73
C VAL A 149 -18.18 1.85 11.47
N LEU A 150 -17.26 0.90 11.32
CA LEU A 150 -17.41 -0.15 10.34
C LEU A 150 -18.69 -0.88 10.74
N SER A 151 -19.83 -0.39 10.25
CA SER A 151 -21.09 -1.11 10.34
C SER A 151 -20.84 -2.45 9.69
N ALA A 152 -20.83 -3.50 10.50
CA ALA A 152 -20.88 -4.85 10.00
C ALA A 152 -22.09 -4.96 9.06
N PRO A 153 -21.94 -5.55 7.86
CA PRO A 153 -23.06 -5.71 6.96
C PRO A 153 -24.14 -6.54 7.65
N PRO A 154 -25.44 -6.22 7.48
CA PRO A 154 -26.48 -7.12 7.94
C PRO A 154 -26.31 -8.44 7.18
N SER A 155 -26.08 -9.52 7.93
CA SER A 155 -26.15 -10.87 7.42
C SER A 155 -27.57 -11.09 6.90
N GLY A 156 -27.80 -11.02 5.58
CA GLY A 156 -29.14 -11.31 5.09
C GLY A 156 -29.53 -11.04 3.65
N GLN A 157 -28.78 -10.32 2.81
CA GLN A 157 -29.20 -10.13 1.41
C GLN A 157 -28.01 -10.13 0.46
N GLY A 158 -28.01 -11.11 -0.45
CA GLY A 158 -26.93 -11.41 -1.38
C GLY A 158 -26.55 -10.26 -2.31
N PHE A 159 -25.33 -10.38 -2.85
CA PHE A 159 -24.75 -9.52 -3.87
C PHE A 159 -25.73 -9.28 -5.02
N GLN A 160 -26.29 -8.07 -5.09
CA GLN A 160 -27.01 -7.60 -6.26
C GLN A 160 -25.97 -7.04 -7.23
N SER A 161 -25.59 -7.86 -8.21
CA SER A 161 -24.74 -7.45 -9.31
C SER A 161 -25.39 -6.28 -10.05
N VAL A 162 -24.64 -5.20 -10.20
CA VAL A 162 -25.01 -4.06 -11.03
C VAL A 162 -25.22 -4.55 -12.47
N PRO A 163 -26.37 -4.31 -13.12
CA PRO A 163 -26.50 -4.59 -14.54
C PRO A 163 -25.69 -3.56 -15.34
N ALA A 164 -24.76 -4.04 -16.16
CA ALA A 164 -24.08 -3.23 -17.15
C ALA A 164 -25.12 -2.66 -18.14
N GLN A 165 -25.24 -1.34 -18.20
CA GLN A 165 -26.03 -0.68 -19.24
C GLN A 165 -25.27 -0.72 -20.58
N PRO A 166 -25.87 -1.20 -21.67
CA PRO A 166 -25.30 -1.10 -23.00
C PRO A 166 -25.57 0.30 -23.57
N SER A 167 -24.52 1.07 -23.82
CA SER A 167 -24.61 2.28 -24.63
C SER A 167 -24.68 1.90 -26.10
N SER A 168 -25.90 1.96 -26.66
CA SER A 168 -26.13 1.99 -28.10
C SER A 168 -26.83 3.30 -28.49
N SER A 169 -26.11 4.16 -29.19
CA SER A 169 -26.71 5.14 -30.11
C SER A 169 -25.72 5.38 -31.26
N GLY A 170 -26.09 4.86 -32.44
CA GLY A 170 -25.37 5.06 -33.68
C GLY A 170 -25.80 6.33 -34.42
N ALA A 171 -24.86 6.86 -35.20
CA ALA A 171 -25.04 7.64 -36.42
C ALA A 171 -23.67 7.63 -37.12
N GLN A 172 -23.36 6.64 -37.95
CA GLN A 172 -23.62 6.62 -39.39
C GLN A 172 -23.18 7.91 -40.11
N GLY A 173 -21.89 7.97 -40.42
CA GLY A 173 -21.30 8.89 -41.40
C GLY A 173 -20.38 8.09 -42.31
N SER A 174 -20.95 7.58 -43.40
CA SER A 174 -20.31 6.77 -44.44
C SER A 174 -19.35 7.62 -45.26
N ASN A 175 -18.06 7.27 -45.32
CA ASN A 175 -17.28 7.41 -46.56
C ASN A 175 -15.99 6.58 -46.51
N ALA A 176 -16.07 5.34 -47.02
CA ALA A 176 -14.90 4.55 -47.36
C ALA A 176 -15.10 4.04 -48.79
N THR A 177 -14.60 4.81 -49.75
CA THR A 177 -14.39 4.34 -51.12
C THR A 177 -12.98 4.72 -51.53
N GLN A 178 -12.23 3.70 -51.96
CA GLN A 178 -11.11 3.74 -52.91
C GLN A 178 -9.85 4.50 -52.45
N GLY A 179 -8.63 3.96 -52.47
CA GLY A 179 -8.06 2.76 -53.02
C GLY A 179 -6.53 2.93 -53.09
N PHE A 180 -5.83 1.83 -53.37
CA PHE A 180 -4.52 1.78 -54.05
C PHE A 180 -3.23 2.04 -53.25
N GLN A 181 -2.52 0.94 -52.91
CA GLN A 181 -1.04 0.85 -52.97
C GLN A 181 -0.62 0.62 -54.45
N PRO A 182 0.67 0.57 -54.88
CA PRO A 182 1.99 0.86 -54.26
C PRO A 182 2.91 1.71 -55.20
N VAL A 183 4.20 1.90 -54.85
CA VAL A 183 5.44 2.11 -55.68
C VAL A 183 6.47 2.78 -54.73
N GLY A 184 7.72 2.38 -54.52
CA GLY A 184 8.71 1.66 -55.32
C GLY A 184 9.98 2.54 -55.43
N GLY A 185 11.16 2.00 -55.07
CA GLY A 185 12.46 2.43 -55.63
C GLY A 185 13.26 3.56 -54.95
N GLN A 186 14.45 3.18 -54.47
CA GLN A 186 15.79 3.82 -54.40
C GLN A 186 16.03 5.20 -55.06
N PRO A 187 17.11 5.94 -54.70
CA PRO A 187 18.50 5.59 -55.07
C PRO A 187 19.36 5.03 -53.93
#